data_AF-A0A7R9MNG7-F1
#
_entry.id   AF-A0A7R9MNG7-F1
#
_cell.length_a   1.000
_cell.length_b   1.000
_cell.length_c   1.000
_cell.angle_alpha   90.00
_cell.angle_beta   90.00
_cell.angle_gamma   90.00
#
_symmetry.space_group_name_H-M   'P 1'
#
loop_
_entity.id
_entity.type
_entity.pdbx_description
1 polymer ?
#
loop_
_entity_poly.entity_id
_entity_poly.type
_entity_poly.pdbx_seq_one_letter_code
_entity_poly.pdbx_strand_id
1 'polypeptide(L)'
;MGRIKTNFGEALLQNGKDVVFSDHGPVWASLRRVGHSAVRKLAISEKLSDLVDDVVNETVETMISNEGIGKPFNPKTYIYMSVLNIIASSAFGKRYSFDDKELKFFEESFEYFRANTNPLFLVDRVPILKPFYANIVNNTLQTVKALSSSVKQKYLDRLKMHSSGVIHDFCDALIEAKEEAIAEEKESASALTDVNLSLPVPTQHSI
;
A
#
# COMPACT_ATOMS: atom_id res chain seq x y z
N MET A 1 -14.59 -6.95 18.48
CA MET A 1 -15.64 -5.99 18.10
C MET A 1 -15.02 -4.61 17.96
N GLY A 2 -15.23 -3.90 16.85
CA GLY A 2 -14.89 -2.48 16.79
C GLY A 2 -14.83 -1.84 15.40
N ARG A 3 -14.62 -2.59 14.31
CA ARG A 3 -14.54 -2.01 12.95
C ARG A 3 -15.84 -2.23 12.17
N ILE A 4 -16.20 -1.23 11.36
CA ILE A 4 -17.38 -1.31 10.48
C ILE A 4 -17.06 -2.31 9.38
N LYS A 5 -17.83 -3.40 9.32
CA LYS A 5 -17.79 -4.33 8.19
C LYS A 5 -18.58 -3.74 7.04
N THR A 6 -17.93 -3.63 5.90
CA THR A 6 -18.52 -3.17 4.64
C THR A 6 -18.27 -4.25 3.61
N ASN A 7 -19.27 -4.60 2.79
CA ASN A 7 -19.07 -5.60 1.73
C ASN A 7 -17.95 -5.14 0.79
N PHE A 8 -17.83 -3.83 0.61
CA PHE A 8 -16.73 -3.20 -0.07
C PHE A 8 -15.37 -3.46 0.60
N GLY A 9 -15.24 -3.28 1.91
CA GLY A 9 -13.98 -3.53 2.63
C GLY A 9 -13.56 -4.99 2.56
N GLU A 10 -14.54 -5.91 2.65
CA GLU A 10 -14.30 -7.34 2.46
C GLU A 10 -13.85 -7.68 1.03
N ALA A 11 -14.50 -7.09 0.03
CA ALA A 11 -14.16 -7.28 -1.39
C ALA A 11 -12.79 -6.69 -1.77
N LEU A 12 -12.39 -5.57 -1.16
CA LEU A 12 -11.09 -4.95 -1.41
C LEU A 12 -9.93 -5.73 -0.77
N LEU A 13 -10.10 -6.24 0.46
CA LEU A 13 -8.98 -6.61 1.34
C LEU A 13 -9.23 -7.92 2.11
N GLN A 14 -9.13 -9.05 1.39
CA GLN A 14 -9.03 -10.42 1.94
C GLN A 14 -10.19 -10.87 2.82
N ASN A 15 -11.42 -10.42 2.57
CA ASN A 15 -12.54 -10.74 3.46
C ASN A 15 -12.21 -10.37 4.93
N GLY A 16 -11.49 -9.25 5.14
CA GLY A 16 -11.12 -8.76 6.47
C GLY A 16 -9.90 -9.43 7.11
N LYS A 17 -8.90 -9.85 6.31
CA LYS A 17 -7.59 -10.35 6.80
C LYS A 17 -6.44 -9.38 6.57
N ASP A 18 -6.72 -8.09 6.53
CA ASP A 18 -5.75 -7.00 6.38
C ASP A 18 -5.55 -6.25 7.71
N VAL A 19 -4.67 -5.24 7.77
CA VAL A 19 -4.43 -4.49 9.03
C VAL A 19 -5.48 -3.40 9.28
N VAL A 20 -6.15 -2.89 8.25
CA VAL A 20 -7.04 -1.72 8.26
C VAL A 20 -8.50 -2.10 8.55
N PHE A 21 -9.05 -3.13 7.91
CA PHE A 21 -10.47 -3.51 8.00
C PHE A 21 -10.71 -4.77 8.83
N SER A 22 -9.69 -5.58 9.16
CA SER A 22 -9.88 -6.75 10.03
C SER A 22 -10.34 -6.41 11.44
N ASP A 23 -11.10 -7.31 12.06
CA ASP A 23 -11.46 -7.15 13.46
C ASP A 23 -10.23 -7.27 14.38
N HIS A 24 -10.25 -6.54 15.49
CA HIS A 24 -9.28 -6.76 16.56
C HIS A 24 -9.36 -8.21 17.06
N GLY A 25 -8.22 -8.88 17.04
CA GLY A 25 -8.06 -10.26 17.47
C GLY A 25 -6.59 -10.71 17.34
N PRO A 26 -6.29 -11.98 17.67
CA PRO A 26 -4.92 -12.50 17.62
C PRO A 26 -4.26 -12.32 16.24
N VAL A 27 -5.01 -12.58 15.16
CA VAL A 27 -4.53 -12.41 13.78
C VAL A 27 -4.14 -10.95 13.49
N TRP A 28 -5.02 -10.00 13.78
CA TRP A 28 -4.72 -8.58 13.59
C TRP A 28 -3.53 -8.13 14.44
N ALA A 29 -3.43 -8.60 15.69
CA ALA A 29 -2.33 -8.27 16.58
C ALA A 29 -0.99 -8.79 16.03
N SER A 30 -0.94 -10.03 15.53
CA SER A 30 0.26 -10.59 14.88
C SER A 30 0.62 -9.83 13.61
N LEU A 31 -0.34 -9.56 12.71
CA LEU A 31 -0.10 -8.78 11.49
C LEU A 31 0.43 -7.37 11.79
N ARG A 32 -0.17 -6.67 12.77
CA ARG A 32 0.29 -5.36 13.22
C ARG A 32 1.69 -5.42 13.82
N ARG A 33 2.00 -6.45 14.61
CA ARG A 33 3.33 -6.63 15.21
C ARG A 33 4.39 -6.84 14.13
N VAL A 34 4.13 -7.72 13.16
CA VAL A 34 5.04 -7.99 12.03
C VAL A 34 5.26 -6.73 11.20
N GLY A 35 4.18 -6.04 10.80
CA GLY A 35 4.29 -4.79 10.04
C GLY A 35 5.07 -3.70 10.79
N HIS A 36 4.86 -3.56 12.10
CA HIS A 36 5.60 -2.60 12.91
C HIS A 36 7.08 -2.97 13.06
N SER A 37 7.40 -4.26 13.22
CA SER A 37 8.78 -4.76 13.24
C SER A 37 9.49 -4.45 11.92
N ALA A 38 8.82 -4.69 10.79
CA ALA A 38 9.35 -4.37 9.46
C ALA A 38 9.64 -2.88 9.28
N VAL A 39 8.71 -1.99 9.68
CA VAL A 39 8.94 -0.53 9.63
C VAL A 39 10.13 -0.14 10.50
N ARG A 40 10.26 -0.72 11.70
CA ARG A 40 11.39 -0.42 12.60
C ARG A 40 12.72 -0.85 12.00
N LYS A 41 12.81 -2.05 11.43
CA LYS A 41 14.02 -2.55 10.75
C LYS A 41 14.43 -1.64 9.59
N LEU A 42 13.47 -1.12 8.84
CA LEU A 42 13.71 -0.17 7.75
C LEU A 42 14.15 1.20 8.24
N ALA A 43 13.47 1.76 9.25
CA ALA A 43 13.69 3.12 9.75
C ALA A 43 15.03 3.30 10.49
N ILE A 44 15.67 2.21 10.92
CA ILE A 44 17.00 2.24 11.54
C ILE A 44 18.10 2.38 10.46
N SER A 45 17.80 2.14 9.18
CA SER A 45 18.79 2.23 8.10
C SER A 45 18.98 3.68 7.64
N GLU A 46 20.25 4.12 7.54
CA GLU A 46 20.63 5.42 6.94
C GLU A 46 20.07 5.59 5.51
N LYS A 47 19.85 4.47 4.80
CA LYS A 47 19.27 4.44 3.44
C LYS A 47 17.94 5.18 3.32
N LEU A 48 17.09 5.18 4.36
CA LEU A 48 15.81 5.88 4.31
C LEU A 48 16.03 7.40 4.39
N SER A 49 16.99 7.85 5.20
CA SER A 49 17.32 9.28 5.30
C SER A 49 17.90 9.78 3.97
N ASP A 50 18.87 9.06 3.41
CA ASP A 50 19.50 9.41 2.13
C ASP A 50 18.46 9.46 1.01
N LEU A 51 17.55 8.47 0.96
CA LEU A 51 16.46 8.46 0.00
C LEU A 51 15.54 9.68 0.14
N VAL A 52 15.19 10.07 1.37
CA VAL A 52 14.35 11.24 1.61
C VAL A 52 15.03 12.49 1.09
N ASP A 53 16.31 12.69 1.40
CA ASP A 53 17.06 13.86 0.94
C ASP A 53 17.15 13.91 -0.59
N ASP A 54 17.47 12.78 -1.23
CA ASP A 54 17.52 12.67 -2.69
C ASP A 54 16.18 13.00 -3.36
N VAL A 55 15.08 12.42 -2.85
CA VAL A 55 13.74 12.65 -3.43
C VAL A 55 13.31 14.09 -3.25
N VAL A 56 13.54 14.67 -2.06
CA VAL A 56 13.14 16.04 -1.76
C VAL A 56 13.92 17.02 -2.63
N ASN A 57 15.24 16.83 -2.78
CA ASN A 57 16.07 17.67 -3.64
C ASN A 57 15.59 17.62 -5.11
N GLU A 58 15.38 16.42 -5.67
CA GLU A 58 14.83 16.26 -7.03
C GLU A 58 13.46 16.94 -7.19
N THR A 59 12.60 16.82 -6.18
CA THR A 59 11.25 17.43 -6.20
C THR A 59 11.37 18.96 -6.21
N VAL A 60 12.25 19.54 -5.38
CA VAL A 60 12.46 21.00 -5.33
C VAL A 60 13.03 21.52 -6.65
N GLU A 61 14.00 20.82 -7.24
CA GLU A 61 14.55 21.18 -8.57
C GLU A 61 13.46 21.16 -9.65
N THR A 62 12.58 20.16 -9.60
CA THR A 62 11.43 20.05 -10.50
C THR A 62 10.44 21.19 -10.31
N MET A 63 10.13 21.55 -9.05
CA MET A 63 9.27 22.70 -8.74
C MET A 63 9.86 24.01 -9.30
N ILE A 64 11.14 24.27 -9.07
CA ILE A 64 11.83 25.47 -9.56
C ILE A 64 11.80 25.53 -11.09
N SER A 65 12.06 24.39 -11.75
CA SER A 65 12.10 24.29 -13.21
C SER A 65 10.73 24.53 -13.86
N ASN A 66 9.67 23.98 -13.28
CA ASN A 66 8.32 24.06 -13.84
C ASN A 66 7.62 25.40 -13.54
N GLU A 67 7.75 25.88 -12.31
CA GLU A 67 6.97 27.03 -11.82
C GLU A 67 7.75 28.35 -11.94
N GLY A 68 9.08 28.30 -11.84
CA GLY A 68 9.97 29.46 -11.84
C GLY A 68 10.09 30.16 -10.49
N ILE A 69 11.24 30.81 -10.26
CA ILE A 69 11.55 31.48 -8.99
C ILE A 69 10.68 32.73 -8.79
N GLY A 70 10.12 32.87 -7.58
CA GLY A 70 9.37 34.07 -7.15
C GLY A 70 7.93 34.14 -7.63
N LYS A 71 7.40 33.09 -8.29
CA LYS A 71 6.01 33.02 -8.74
C LYS A 71 5.14 32.23 -7.75
N PRO A 72 3.87 32.62 -7.55
CA PRO A 72 2.94 31.81 -6.78
C PRO A 72 2.61 30.52 -7.54
N PHE A 73 2.61 29.39 -6.84
CA PHE A 73 2.25 28.08 -7.39
C PHE A 73 1.58 27.20 -6.32
N ASN A 74 1.00 26.07 -6.74
CA ASN A 74 0.40 25.10 -5.83
C ASN A 74 1.35 23.91 -5.60
N PRO A 75 1.95 23.75 -4.41
CA PRO A 75 2.92 22.68 -4.16
C PRO A 75 2.27 21.31 -3.92
N LYS A 76 0.94 21.21 -3.84
CA LYS A 76 0.24 20.01 -3.38
C LYS A 76 0.63 18.76 -4.16
N THR A 77 0.62 18.82 -5.50
CA THR A 77 0.95 17.67 -6.35
C THR A 77 2.41 17.25 -6.21
N TYR A 78 3.32 18.23 -6.12
CA TYR A 78 4.75 17.95 -5.93
C TYR A 78 5.02 17.26 -4.60
N ILE A 79 4.41 17.75 -3.51
CA ILE A 79 4.54 17.12 -2.18
C ILE A 79 3.95 15.70 -2.21
N TYR A 80 2.78 15.52 -2.82
CA TYR A 80 2.15 14.20 -2.93
C TYR A 80 3.05 13.21 -3.68
N MET A 81 3.56 13.59 -4.85
CA MET A 81 4.44 12.76 -5.67
C MET A 81 5.76 12.46 -4.96
N SER A 82 6.32 13.42 -4.22
CA SER A 82 7.54 13.25 -3.42
C SER A 82 7.35 12.19 -2.33
N VAL A 83 6.27 12.30 -1.55
CA VAL A 83 5.94 11.33 -0.50
C VAL A 83 5.64 9.94 -1.09
N LEU A 84 4.89 9.89 -2.19
CA LEU A 84 4.59 8.63 -2.88
C LEU A 84 5.87 7.95 -3.40
N ASN A 85 6.81 8.73 -3.94
CA ASN A 85 8.11 8.25 -4.38
C ASN A 85 8.93 7.67 -3.22
N ILE A 86 9.04 8.39 -2.10
CA ILE A 86 9.72 7.89 -0.89
C ILE A 86 9.10 6.56 -0.44
N ILE A 87 7.78 6.48 -0.34
CA ILE A 87 7.08 5.26 0.09
C ILE A 87 7.34 4.11 -0.90
N ALA A 88 7.17 4.35 -2.20
CA ALA A 88 7.34 3.32 -3.22
C ALA A 88 8.79 2.84 -3.32
N SER A 89 9.76 3.76 -3.28
CA SER A 89 11.19 3.44 -3.28
C SER A 89 11.60 2.66 -2.04
N SER A 90 11.14 3.09 -0.87
CA SER A 90 11.38 2.38 0.39
C SER A 90 10.73 1.00 0.41
N ALA A 91 9.55 0.87 -0.23
CA ALA A 91 8.80 -0.37 -0.25
C ALA A 91 9.43 -1.44 -1.16
N PHE A 92 9.88 -1.02 -2.34
CA PHE A 92 10.24 -1.94 -3.43
C PHE A 92 11.72 -1.89 -3.83
N GLY A 93 12.53 -1.06 -3.17
CA GLY A 93 13.97 -0.96 -3.43
C GLY A 93 14.31 -0.41 -4.82
N LYS A 94 13.39 0.33 -5.44
CA LYS A 94 13.55 0.94 -6.78
C LYS A 94 13.49 2.46 -6.65
N ARG A 95 14.43 3.21 -7.24
CA ARG A 95 14.30 4.67 -7.36
C ARG A 95 13.30 5.02 -8.46
N TYR A 96 12.33 5.86 -8.15
CA TYR A 96 11.40 6.42 -9.12
C TYR A 96 11.82 7.84 -9.48
N SER A 97 11.79 8.21 -10.76
CA SER A 97 11.85 9.62 -11.16
C SER A 97 10.47 10.26 -11.03
N PHE A 98 10.42 11.59 -10.99
CA PHE A 98 9.16 12.33 -10.92
C PHE A 98 8.15 11.93 -12.01
N ASP A 99 8.62 11.62 -13.22
CA ASP A 99 7.81 11.22 -14.37
C ASP A 99 7.68 9.70 -14.60
N ASP A 100 8.14 8.88 -13.67
CA ASP A 100 8.10 7.41 -13.81
C ASP A 100 6.64 6.92 -13.98
N LYS A 101 6.43 6.07 -15.00
CA LYS A 101 5.10 5.58 -15.38
C LYS A 101 4.45 4.73 -14.30
N GLU A 102 5.24 3.96 -13.55
CA GLU A 102 4.73 3.13 -12.46
C GLU A 102 4.36 4.01 -11.26
N LEU A 103 5.13 5.06 -10.97
CA LEU A 103 4.79 6.04 -9.94
C LEU A 103 3.49 6.77 -10.28
N LYS A 104 3.32 7.20 -11.54
CA LYS A 104 2.07 7.80 -12.05
C LYS A 104 0.90 6.82 -11.97
N PHE A 105 1.10 5.56 -12.33
CA PHE A 105 0.07 4.53 -12.17
C PHE A 105 -0.39 4.38 -10.71
N PHE A 106 0.53 4.45 -9.75
CA PHE A 106 0.17 4.45 -8.33
C PHE A 106 -0.61 5.70 -7.95
N GLU A 107 -0.15 6.89 -8.36
CA GLU A 107 -0.83 8.16 -8.10
C GLU A 107 -2.27 8.16 -8.65
N GLU A 108 -2.44 7.84 -9.93
CA GLU A 108 -3.74 7.75 -10.60
C GLU A 108 -4.65 6.73 -9.91
N SER A 109 -4.12 5.58 -9.51
CA SER A 109 -4.90 4.55 -8.81
C SER A 109 -5.39 5.03 -7.45
N PHE A 110 -4.53 5.70 -6.67
CA PHE A 110 -4.89 6.25 -5.37
C PHE A 110 -5.86 7.42 -5.48
N GLU A 111 -5.67 8.32 -6.45
CA GLU A 111 -6.58 9.44 -6.69
C GLU A 111 -7.95 8.95 -7.18
N TYR A 112 -7.98 7.96 -8.08
CA TYR A 112 -9.22 7.33 -8.51
C TYR A 112 -9.95 6.68 -7.35
N PHE A 113 -9.24 5.94 -6.50
CA PHE A 113 -9.80 5.34 -5.30
C PHE A 113 -10.38 6.42 -4.37
N ARG A 114 -9.59 7.45 -4.04
CA ARG A 114 -9.97 8.56 -3.16
C ARG A 114 -11.22 9.29 -3.65
N ALA A 115 -11.29 9.59 -4.95
CA ALA A 115 -12.42 10.29 -5.55
C ALA A 115 -13.71 9.45 -5.54
N ASN A 116 -13.58 8.13 -5.61
CA ASN A 116 -14.72 7.21 -5.74
C ASN A 116 -15.06 6.43 -4.46
N THR A 117 -14.33 6.64 -3.35
CA THR A 117 -14.55 5.89 -2.11
C THR A 117 -15.96 6.12 -1.52
N ASN A 118 -16.48 7.35 -1.59
CA ASN A 118 -17.78 7.69 -1.01
C ASN A 118 -18.96 6.92 -1.63
N PRO A 119 -19.12 6.87 -2.98
CA PRO A 119 -20.08 5.98 -3.63
C PRO A 119 -20.05 4.53 -3.14
N LEU A 120 -18.88 3.99 -2.85
CA LEU A 120 -18.70 2.59 -2.44
C LEU A 120 -19.29 2.35 -1.05
N PHE A 121 -19.07 3.26 -0.10
CA PHE A 121 -19.70 3.18 1.21
C PHE A 121 -21.21 3.46 1.17
N LEU A 122 -21.68 4.28 0.22
CA LEU A 122 -23.10 4.57 0.05
C LEU A 122 -23.89 3.36 -0.43
N VAL A 123 -23.39 2.63 -1.45
CA VAL A 123 -24.07 1.43 -1.97
C VAL A 123 -24.12 0.29 -0.96
N ASP A 124 -23.15 0.22 -0.05
CA ASP A 124 -23.14 -0.77 1.04
C ASP A 124 -24.24 -0.52 2.09
N ARG A 125 -24.55 0.76 2.36
CA ARG A 125 -25.60 1.13 3.32
C ARG A 125 -26.98 1.25 2.69
N VAL A 126 -27.04 1.57 1.40
CA VAL A 126 -28.28 1.84 0.68
C VAL A 126 -28.31 1.00 -0.61
N PRO A 127 -28.61 -0.31 -0.51
CA PRO A 127 -28.45 -1.25 -1.63
C PRO A 127 -29.28 -0.91 -2.88
N ILE A 128 -30.38 -0.17 -2.73
CA ILE A 128 -31.20 0.28 -3.87
C ILE A 128 -30.43 1.22 -4.81
N LEU A 129 -29.33 1.84 -4.33
CA LEU A 129 -28.47 2.68 -5.16
C LEU A 129 -27.48 1.87 -6.02
N LYS A 130 -27.28 0.58 -5.76
CA LYS A 130 -26.29 -0.26 -6.49
C LYS A 130 -26.38 -0.14 -8.02
N PRO A 131 -27.56 -0.20 -8.68
CA PRO A 131 -27.64 -0.07 -10.13
C PRO A 131 -27.17 1.29 -10.65
N PHE A 132 -27.37 2.36 -9.88
CA PHE A 132 -26.99 3.73 -10.26
C PHE A 132 -25.48 3.98 -10.16
N TYR A 133 -24.79 3.24 -9.29
CA TYR A 133 -23.36 3.37 -9.05
C TYR A 133 -22.53 2.18 -9.58
N ALA A 134 -23.15 1.23 -10.29
CA ALA A 134 -22.52 0.00 -10.73
C ALA A 134 -21.21 0.23 -11.50
N ASN A 135 -21.17 1.22 -12.41
CA ASN A 135 -19.96 1.56 -13.16
C ASN A 135 -18.83 2.08 -12.26
N ILE A 136 -19.16 2.94 -11.29
CA ILE A 136 -18.19 3.50 -10.33
C ILE A 136 -17.64 2.39 -9.45
N VAL A 137 -18.52 1.51 -8.95
CA VAL A 137 -18.13 0.34 -8.14
C VAL A 137 -17.20 -0.57 -8.94
N ASN A 138 -17.62 -1.00 -10.13
CA ASN A 138 -16.87 -1.91 -10.97
C ASN A 138 -15.49 -1.35 -11.37
N ASN A 139 -15.44 -0.09 -11.80
CA ASN A 139 -14.18 0.53 -12.18
C ASN A 139 -13.25 0.68 -10.97
N THR A 140 -13.77 1.05 -9.80
CA THR A 140 -12.93 1.17 -8.59
C THR A 140 -12.38 -0.18 -8.16
N LEU A 141 -13.19 -1.23 -8.19
CA LEU A 141 -12.72 -2.59 -7.91
C LEU A 141 -11.66 -3.04 -8.91
N GLN A 142 -11.81 -2.73 -10.19
CA GLN A 142 -10.79 -3.02 -11.20
C GLN A 142 -9.48 -2.27 -10.95
N THR A 143 -9.54 -0.97 -10.61
CA THR A 143 -8.36 -0.18 -10.26
C THR A 143 -7.64 -0.76 -9.05
N VAL A 144 -8.36 -1.08 -7.97
CA VAL A 144 -7.78 -1.70 -6.77
C VAL A 144 -7.19 -3.06 -7.10
N LYS A 145 -7.84 -3.82 -8.00
CA LYS A 145 -7.35 -5.12 -8.45
C LYS A 145 -6.04 -5.01 -9.22
N ALA A 146 -5.93 -4.06 -10.14
CA ALA A 146 -4.70 -3.79 -10.87
C ALA A 146 -3.57 -3.36 -9.92
N LEU A 147 -3.85 -2.42 -9.01
CA LEU A 147 -2.89 -1.93 -8.02
C LEU A 147 -2.39 -3.07 -7.13
N SER A 148 -3.31 -3.85 -6.56
CA SER A 148 -2.95 -4.94 -5.65
C SER A 148 -2.19 -6.07 -6.36
N SER A 149 -2.51 -6.33 -7.63
CA SER A 149 -1.73 -7.28 -8.45
C SER A 149 -0.30 -6.82 -8.64
N SER A 150 -0.10 -5.52 -8.93
CA SER A 150 1.23 -4.92 -9.08
C SER A 150 2.04 -5.02 -7.79
N VAL A 151 1.46 -4.62 -6.65
CA VAL A 151 2.13 -4.71 -5.33
C VAL A 151 2.44 -6.16 -4.96
N LYS A 152 1.49 -7.08 -5.17
CA LYS A 152 1.69 -8.50 -4.89
C LYS A 152 2.83 -9.09 -5.72
N GLN A 153 2.88 -8.76 -7.01
CA GLN A 153 3.94 -9.26 -7.89
C GLN A 153 5.32 -8.83 -7.40
N LYS A 154 5.48 -7.56 -7.00
CA LYS A 154 6.73 -7.03 -6.44
C LYS A 154 7.16 -7.78 -5.17
N TYR A 155 6.22 -8.01 -4.25
CA TYR A 155 6.50 -8.79 -3.05
C TYR A 155 6.94 -10.23 -3.40
N LEU A 156 6.25 -10.90 -4.33
CA LEU A 156 6.59 -12.25 -4.74
C LEU A 156 7.95 -12.34 -5.43
N ASP A 157 8.32 -11.35 -6.22
CA ASP A 157 9.63 -11.30 -6.86
C ASP A 157 10.74 -11.06 -5.83
N ARG A 158 10.49 -10.20 -4.84
CA ARG A 158 11.41 -10.03 -3.71
C ARG A 158 11.57 -11.32 -2.91
N LEU A 159 10.48 -12.02 -2.62
CA LEU A 159 10.49 -13.29 -1.88
C LEU A 159 11.38 -14.35 -2.54
N LYS A 160 11.47 -14.39 -3.88
CA LYS A 160 12.35 -15.34 -4.61
C LYS A 160 13.83 -14.99 -4.51
N MET A 161 14.15 -13.70 -4.38
CA MET A 161 15.53 -13.18 -4.36
C MET A 161 16.03 -12.93 -2.94
N HIS A 162 15.15 -13.02 -1.94
CA HIS A 162 15.45 -12.72 -0.56
C HIS A 162 16.51 -13.68 -0.01
N SER A 163 17.40 -13.15 0.80
CA SER A 163 18.46 -13.89 1.48
C SER A 163 18.50 -13.43 2.94
N SER A 164 18.45 -14.39 3.85
CA SER A 164 18.33 -14.10 5.28
C SER A 164 19.47 -13.21 5.78
N GLY A 165 19.13 -12.22 6.60
CA GLY A 165 20.03 -11.26 7.21
C GLY A 165 20.30 -10.00 6.37
N VAL A 166 19.75 -9.89 5.16
CA VAL A 166 19.96 -8.72 4.28
C VAL A 166 18.66 -7.97 4.02
N ILE A 167 18.60 -6.71 4.47
CA ILE A 167 17.44 -5.83 4.31
C ILE A 167 17.77 -4.71 3.32
N HIS A 168 17.20 -4.77 2.11
CA HIS A 168 17.33 -3.71 1.12
C HIS A 168 16.15 -2.75 1.13
N ASP A 169 14.94 -3.29 1.33
CA ASP A 169 13.69 -2.55 1.29
C ASP A 169 12.69 -3.09 2.32
N PHE A 170 11.50 -2.48 2.37
CA PHE A 170 10.45 -2.89 3.28
C PHE A 170 9.99 -4.34 3.03
N CYS A 171 10.00 -4.83 1.78
CA CYS A 171 9.60 -6.20 1.50
C CYS A 171 10.58 -7.19 2.15
N ASP A 172 11.89 -6.97 2.07
CA ASP A 172 12.88 -7.77 2.82
C ASP A 172 12.62 -7.70 4.33
N ALA A 173 12.42 -6.49 4.87
CA ALA A 173 12.15 -6.31 6.29
C ALA A 173 10.88 -7.02 6.76
N LEU A 174 9.86 -7.09 5.89
CA LEU A 174 8.60 -7.76 6.14
C LEU A 174 8.75 -9.28 6.12
N ILE A 175 9.56 -9.82 5.20
CA ILE A 175 9.87 -11.26 5.12
C ILE A 175 10.62 -11.68 6.39
N GLU A 176 11.68 -10.95 6.77
CA GLU A 176 12.44 -11.20 8.00
C GLU A 176 11.56 -11.14 9.25
N ALA A 177 10.76 -10.07 9.39
CA ALA A 177 9.86 -9.93 10.52
C ALA A 177 8.79 -11.03 10.58
N LYS A 178 8.36 -11.56 9.42
CA LYS A 178 7.46 -12.71 9.35
C LYS A 178 8.17 -13.98 9.86
N GLU A 179 9.39 -14.25 9.39
CA GLU A 179 10.15 -15.44 9.75
C GLU A 179 10.50 -15.45 11.24
N GLU A 180 10.94 -14.31 11.80
CA GLU A 180 11.15 -14.13 13.24
C GLU A 180 9.87 -14.41 14.04
N ALA A 181 8.74 -13.83 13.62
CA ALA A 181 7.46 -14.04 14.31
C ALA A 181 6.99 -15.51 14.25
N ILE A 182 7.23 -16.22 13.14
CA ILE A 182 6.93 -17.66 13.02
C ILE A 182 7.84 -18.50 13.93
N ALA A 183 9.12 -18.12 14.06
CA ALA A 183 10.04 -18.80 14.96
C ALA A 183 9.68 -18.58 16.44
N GLU A 184 9.14 -17.42 16.79
CA GLU A 184 8.75 -17.03 18.15
C GLU A 184 7.34 -17.52 18.56
N GLU A 185 6.38 -17.66 17.64
CA GLU A 185 4.95 -17.98 17.95
C GLU A 185 4.46 -19.34 17.40
N LYS A 186 4.13 -20.30 18.28
CA LYS A 186 3.54 -21.61 17.87
C LYS A 186 2.04 -21.61 17.56
N GLU A 187 1.25 -20.63 18.04
CA GLU A 187 -0.22 -20.63 17.90
C GLU A 187 -0.77 -19.72 16.79
N SER A 188 -0.07 -18.62 16.45
CA SER A 188 -0.53 -17.62 15.45
C SER A 188 0.18 -17.73 14.09
N ALA A 189 1.20 -18.59 13.96
CA ALA A 189 1.95 -18.82 12.73
C ALA A 189 1.05 -19.22 11.54
N SER A 190 -0.08 -19.89 11.81
CA SER A 190 -1.06 -20.27 10.78
C SER A 190 -1.72 -19.06 10.07
N ALA A 191 -1.69 -17.88 10.70
CA ALA A 191 -2.22 -16.64 10.14
C ALA A 191 -1.16 -15.78 9.43
N LEU A 192 0.12 -16.12 9.53
CA LEU A 192 1.22 -15.41 8.87
C LEU A 192 1.57 -16.07 7.53
N THR A 193 0.58 -16.12 6.64
CA THR A 193 0.79 -16.63 5.27
C THR A 193 1.24 -15.52 4.34
N ASP A 194 1.96 -15.87 3.26
CA ASP A 194 2.29 -14.90 2.20
C ASP A 194 1.06 -14.32 1.53
N VAL A 195 -0.08 -15.01 1.61
CA VAL A 195 -1.38 -14.49 1.21
C VAL A 195 -1.76 -13.33 2.12
N ASN A 196 -1.70 -13.45 3.45
CA ASN A 196 -2.11 -12.39 4.38
C ASN A 196 -1.15 -11.19 4.45
N LEU A 197 0.11 -11.36 4.04
CA LEU A 197 1.13 -10.31 4.04
C LEU A 197 1.28 -9.60 2.69
N SER A 198 0.83 -10.22 1.59
CA SER A 198 0.69 -9.54 0.30
C SER A 198 -0.71 -8.92 0.18
N LEU A 199 -0.83 -7.69 -0.34
CA LEU A 199 -2.14 -7.15 -0.69
C LEU A 199 -2.81 -8.13 -1.68
N PRO A 200 -4.04 -8.60 -1.40
CA PRO A 200 -4.68 -9.56 -2.29
C PRO A 200 -5.16 -8.88 -3.56
N VAL A 201 -5.33 -9.67 -4.60
CA VAL A 201 -6.09 -9.27 -5.77
C VAL A 201 -7.57 -9.55 -5.46
N PRO A 202 -8.47 -8.55 -5.40
CA PRO A 202 -9.90 -8.75 -5.27
C PRO A 202 -10.40 -9.80 -6.28
N THR A 203 -11.02 -10.87 -5.78
CA THR A 203 -11.72 -11.85 -6.61
C THR A 203 -13.11 -11.32 -6.97
N GLN A 204 -13.61 -11.70 -8.16
CA GLN A 204 -14.97 -11.37 -8.59
C GLN A 204 -15.97 -12.15 -7.72
N HIS A 205 -16.28 -11.62 -6.54
CA HIS A 205 -17.52 -11.95 -5.87
C HIS A 205 -18.44 -10.75 -6.02
N SER A 206 -19.63 -11.03 -6.55
CA SER A 206 -20.67 -10.05 -6.83
C SER A 206 -20.95 -9.22 -5.58
N ILE A 207 -20.54 -7.94 -5.59
CA ILE A 207 -21.00 -6.94 -4.62
C ILE A 207 -22.42 -6.52 -4.98
#